data_AF-A0A7C3XWP8-F1
#
_entry.id   AF-A0A7C3XWP8-F1
#
_cell.length_a   1.000
_cell.length_b   1.000
_cell.length_c   1.000
_cell.angle_alpha   90.00
_cell.angle_beta   90.00
_cell.angle_gamma   90.00
#
_symmetry.space_group_name_H-M   'P 1'
#
loop_
_entity.id
_entity.type
_entity.pdbx_description
1 polymer ?
#
loop_
_entity_poly.entity_id
_entity_poly.type
_entity_poly.pdbx_seq_one_letter_code
_entity_poly.pdbx_strand_id
1 'polypeptide(L)'
;MRKRVLVAMSGGVDSSVAALRLLEEGFDVAGVTMVFGVKTGEEVSKDAALVCQILGIPHYVLDFSRDFQEVVIGDFVRQYRQGRTPNPCIVCNRYIKFGKLLAYARSAGFDFLATGHYAR
;
A
#
# COMPACT_ATOMS: atom_id res chain seq x y z
N MET A 1 -12.35 4.61 -22.17
CA MET A 1 -12.49 4.69 -20.69
C MET A 1 -11.19 5.21 -20.11
N ARG A 2 -11.21 5.97 -19.02
CA ARG A 2 -10.00 6.34 -18.29
C ARG A 2 -9.41 5.09 -17.63
N LYS A 3 -8.08 4.92 -17.69
CA LYS A 3 -7.42 3.81 -17.00
C LYS A 3 -7.50 4.03 -15.49
N ARG A 4 -7.74 2.96 -14.74
CA ARG A 4 -7.94 2.99 -13.28
C ARG A 4 -6.64 2.68 -12.55
N VAL A 5 -6.25 3.52 -11.60
CA VAL A 5 -5.03 3.37 -10.81
C VAL A 5 -5.37 3.28 -9.34
N LEU A 6 -4.93 2.19 -8.70
CA LEU A 6 -4.94 2.06 -7.26
C LEU A 6 -3.62 2.60 -6.70
N VAL A 7 -3.66 3.59 -5.82
CA VAL A 7 -2.46 4.18 -5.21
C VAL A 7 -2.32 3.68 -3.78
N ALA A 8 -1.19 3.06 -3.46
CA ALA A 8 -0.87 2.67 -2.09
C ALA A 8 -0.56 3.91 -1.23
N MET A 9 -1.52 4.29 -0.38
CA MET A 9 -1.50 5.48 0.48
C MET A 9 -1.02 5.12 1.89
N SER A 10 0.19 5.57 2.24
CA SER A 10 0.73 5.44 3.61
C SER A 10 0.30 6.59 4.53
N GLY A 11 -0.13 7.71 3.95
CA GLY A 11 -0.31 9.00 4.65
C GLY A 11 0.90 9.93 4.52
N GLY A 12 2.01 9.43 3.97
CA GLY A 12 3.18 10.26 3.68
C GLY A 12 3.03 11.10 2.41
N VAL A 13 3.81 12.16 2.33
CA VAL A 13 3.84 13.12 1.21
C VAL A 13 4.05 12.44 -0.13
N ASP A 14 4.94 11.45 -0.22
CA ASP A 14 5.26 10.80 -1.51
C ASP A 14 4.05 10.10 -2.12
N SER A 15 3.27 9.36 -1.32
CA SER A 15 2.05 8.72 -1.80
C SER A 15 0.97 9.73 -2.16
N SER A 16 0.88 10.83 -1.40
CA SER A 16 -0.08 11.91 -1.63
C SER A 16 0.20 12.64 -2.95
N VAL A 17 1.45 12.99 -3.20
CA VAL A 17 1.88 13.64 -4.45
C VAL A 17 1.73 12.66 -5.61
N ALA A 18 2.05 11.38 -5.44
CA ALA A 18 1.83 10.38 -6.49
C ALA A 18 0.35 10.30 -6.92
N ALA A 19 -0.59 10.29 -5.96
CA ALA A 19 -2.02 10.30 -6.25
C ALA A 19 -2.46 11.58 -6.98
N LEU A 20 -2.00 12.75 -6.51
CA LEU A 20 -2.28 14.04 -7.14
C LEU A 20 -1.80 14.08 -8.60
N ARG A 21 -0.56 13.65 -8.86
CA ARG A 21 0.02 13.66 -10.21
C ARG A 21 -0.76 12.78 -11.19
N LEU A 22 -1.20 11.60 -10.74
CA LEU A 22 -2.03 10.71 -11.56
C LEU A 22 -3.41 11.30 -11.86
N LEU A 23 -4.00 12.04 -10.91
CA LEU A 23 -5.24 12.78 -11.16
C LEU A 23 -5.04 13.90 -12.19
N GLU A 24 -3.96 14.68 -12.07
CA GLU A 24 -3.59 15.74 -13.03
C GLU A 24 -3.33 15.18 -14.44
N GLU A 25 -2.79 13.96 -14.54
CA GLU A 25 -2.60 13.23 -15.79
C GLU A 25 -3.89 12.61 -16.36
N GLY A 26 -5.01 12.70 -15.64
CA GLY A 26 -6.34 12.31 -16.13
C GLY A 26 -6.72 10.84 -15.91
N PHE A 27 -6.04 10.13 -15.02
CA PHE A 27 -6.42 8.77 -14.61
C PHE A 27 -7.67 8.76 -13.70
N ASP A 28 -8.35 7.62 -13.64
CA ASP A 28 -9.34 7.33 -12.59
C ASP A 28 -8.60 6.76 -11.38
N VAL A 29 -8.53 7.51 -10.27
CA VAL A 29 -7.64 7.21 -9.15
C VAL A 29 -8.44 6.83 -7.91
N ALA A 30 -7.99 5.79 -7.21
CA ALA A 30 -8.44 5.48 -5.85
C ALA A 30 -7.23 5.24 -4.94
N GLY A 31 -7.34 5.64 -3.68
CA GLY A 31 -6.33 5.37 -2.65
C GLY A 31 -6.60 4.07 -1.90
N VAL A 32 -5.56 3.40 -1.44
CA VAL A 32 -5.66 2.24 -0.54
C VAL A 32 -4.63 2.28 0.57
N THR A 33 -5.07 2.06 1.80
CA THR A 33 -4.19 1.91 2.97
C THR A 33 -4.16 0.45 3.41
N MET A 34 -2.95 -0.07 3.65
CA MET A 34 -2.74 -1.41 4.20
C MET A 34 -2.59 -1.30 5.72
N VAL A 35 -3.26 -2.18 6.47
CA VAL A 35 -3.10 -2.31 7.92
C VAL A 35 -2.44 -3.64 8.28
N PHE A 36 -1.57 -3.62 9.30
CA PHE A 36 -0.69 -4.73 9.70
C PHE A 36 -0.74 -5.04 11.21
N GLY A 37 -1.94 -5.14 11.78
CA GLY A 37 -2.14 -5.68 13.14
C GLY A 37 -2.62 -4.65 14.17
N VAL A 38 -2.88 -3.41 13.75
CA VAL A 38 -3.61 -2.45 14.57
C VAL A 38 -5.09 -2.78 14.44
N LYS A 39 -5.75 -3.09 15.56
CA LYS A 39 -7.20 -3.32 15.62
C LYS A 39 -7.89 -2.22 14.82
N THR A 40 -8.76 -2.63 13.90
CA THR A 40 -9.64 -1.75 13.12
C THR A 40 -10.33 -0.74 14.05
N GLY A 41 -9.99 0.55 13.90
CA GLY A 41 -10.38 1.68 14.76
C GLY A 41 -9.36 1.89 15.89
N GLU A 42 -8.51 2.93 15.91
CA GLU A 42 -8.79 4.37 15.74
C GLU A 42 -7.66 5.17 15.04
N GLU A 43 -6.61 4.50 14.56
CA GLU A 43 -5.41 5.15 13.95
C GLU A 43 -5.04 4.60 12.57
N VAL A 44 -6.01 4.10 11.81
CA VAL A 44 -5.79 3.82 10.38
C VAL A 44 -5.54 5.16 9.69
N SER A 45 -4.29 5.38 9.25
CA SER A 45 -3.72 6.60 8.65
C SER A 45 -4.76 7.69 8.33
N LYS A 46 -5.10 8.51 9.35
CA LYS A 46 -6.04 9.63 9.21
C LYS A 46 -5.58 10.58 8.12
N ASP A 47 -4.27 10.71 7.94
CA ASP A 47 -3.65 11.50 6.88
C ASP A 47 -3.96 10.94 5.48
N ALA A 48 -3.88 9.62 5.28
CA ALA A 48 -4.24 9.01 4.00
C ALA A 48 -5.72 9.24 3.67
N ALA A 49 -6.61 9.08 4.66
CA ALA A 49 -8.04 9.33 4.49
C ALA A 49 -8.31 10.80 4.18
N LEU A 50 -7.70 11.72 4.92
CA LEU A 50 -7.82 13.17 4.72
C LEU A 50 -7.33 13.59 3.33
N VAL A 51 -6.18 13.09 2.89
CA VAL A 51 -5.65 13.37 1.55
C VAL A 51 -6.60 12.86 0.47
N CYS A 52 -7.11 11.63 0.59
CA CYS A 52 -8.07 11.10 -0.38
C CYS A 52 -9.36 11.94 -0.41
N GLN A 53 -9.83 12.41 0.75
CA GLN A 53 -10.97 13.31 0.85
C GLN A 53 -10.71 14.66 0.17
N ILE A 54 -9.54 15.28 0.41
CA ILE A 54 -9.14 16.55 -0.22
C ILE A 54 -9.05 16.40 -1.74
N LEU A 55 -8.51 15.27 -2.22
CA LEU A 55 -8.39 14.96 -3.65
C LEU A 55 -9.71 14.51 -4.29
N GLY A 56 -10.76 14.26 -3.50
CA GLY A 56 -12.06 13.80 -3.99
C GLY A 56 -12.02 12.38 -4.58
N ILE A 57 -11.12 11.50 -4.08
CA ILE A 57 -10.96 10.13 -4.57
C ILE A 57 -11.45 9.08 -3.55
N PRO A 58 -11.94 7.91 -4.00
CA PRO A 58 -12.27 6.81 -3.11
C PRO A 58 -11.06 6.34 -2.30
N HIS A 59 -11.28 5.96 -1.04
CA HIS A 59 -10.25 5.41 -0.16
C HIS A 59 -10.67 4.03 0.37
N TYR A 60 -9.81 3.04 0.17
CA TYR A 60 -9.99 1.68 0.66
C TYR A 60 -9.03 1.39 1.81
N VAL A 61 -9.43 0.53 2.73
CA VAL A 61 -8.57 0.00 3.79
C VAL A 61 -8.55 -1.51 3.68
N LEU A 62 -7.35 -2.09 3.56
CA LEU A 62 -7.15 -3.54 3.45
C LEU A 62 -6.32 -4.05 4.61
N ASP A 63 -6.82 -5.11 5.24
CA ASP A 63 -6.11 -5.81 6.29
C ASP A 63 -5.20 -6.90 5.70
N PHE A 64 -3.88 -6.71 5.86
CA PHE A 64 -2.86 -7.68 5.52
C PHE A 64 -2.08 -8.15 6.75
N SER A 65 -2.64 -7.98 7.96
CA SER A 65 -1.98 -8.31 9.23
C SER A 65 -1.51 -9.76 9.27
N ARG A 66 -2.35 -10.69 8.83
CA ARG A 66 -2.01 -12.11 8.79
C ARG A 66 -0.87 -12.40 7.81
N ASP A 67 -0.99 -11.93 6.57
CA ASP A 67 0.06 -12.13 5.55
C ASP A 67 1.38 -11.48 5.98
N PHE A 68 1.32 -10.28 6.56
CA PHE A 68 2.50 -9.57 7.06
C PHE A 68 3.17 -10.33 8.20
N GLN A 69 2.39 -10.83 9.15
CA GLN A 69 2.91 -11.61 10.28
C GLN A 69 3.57 -12.90 9.81
N GLU A 70 2.92 -13.67 8.93
CA GLU A 70 3.43 -14.96 8.46
C GLU A 70 4.67 -14.79 7.56
N VAL A 71 4.61 -13.85 6.61
CA VAL A 71 5.61 -13.75 5.53
C VAL A 71 6.75 -12.80 5.87
N VAL A 72 6.47 -11.65 6.49
CA VAL A 72 7.49 -10.63 6.79
C VAL A 72 8.08 -10.85 8.17
N ILE A 73 7.25 -10.83 9.21
CA ILE A 73 7.72 -10.96 10.59
C ILE A 73 8.24 -12.37 10.86
N GLY A 74 7.55 -13.40 10.36
CA GLY A 74 8.00 -14.78 10.45
C GLY A 74 9.40 -14.99 9.86
N ASP A 75 9.67 -14.43 8.67
CA ASP A 75 11.00 -14.51 8.06
C ASP A 75 12.05 -13.73 8.83
N PHE A 76 11.73 -12.50 9.22
CA PHE A 76 12.60 -11.65 10.01
C PHE A 76 13.08 -12.35 11.29
N VAL A 77 12.17 -12.92 12.08
CA VAL A 77 12.51 -13.65 13.31
C VAL A 77 13.35 -14.90 13.03
N ARG A 78 13.01 -15.68 11.98
CA ARG A 78 13.80 -16.87 11.61
C ARG A 78 15.25 -16.52 11.25
N GLN A 79 15.46 -15.47 10.46
CA GLN A 79 16.80 -15.04 10.03
C GLN A 79 17.63 -14.52 11.20
N TYR A 80 17.02 -13.75 12.11
CA TYR A 80 17.71 -13.32 13.34
C TYR A 80 18.13 -14.48 14.23
N ARG A 81 17.28 -15.51 14.38
CA ARG A 81 17.64 -16.74 15.10
C ARG A 81 18.81 -17.50 14.49
N GLN A 82 19.12 -17.25 13.22
CA GLN A 82 20.26 -17.81 12.50
C GLN A 82 21.49 -16.90 12.53
N GLY A 83 21.48 -15.81 13.33
CA GLY A 83 22.60 -14.87 13.42
C GLY A 83 22.75 -13.96 12.20
N ARG A 84 21.71 -13.81 11.38
CA ARG A 84 21.72 -12.94 10.20
C ARG A 84 21.08 -11.58 10.50
N THR A 85 21.35 -10.61 9.63
CA THR A 85 20.71 -9.29 9.63
C THR A 85 19.75 -9.19 8.45
N PRO A 86 18.47 -9.61 8.59
CA PRO A 86 17.48 -9.55 7.52
C PRO A 86 17.02 -8.13 7.22
N ASN A 87 16.60 -7.89 5.97
CA ASN A 87 15.88 -6.68 5.59
C ASN A 87 14.39 -7.03 5.39
N PRO A 88 13.48 -6.65 6.31
CA PRO A 88 12.06 -6.97 6.18
C PRO A 88 11.37 -6.19 5.06
N CYS A 89 11.89 -5.01 4.68
CA CYS A 89 11.29 -4.16 3.66
C CYS A 89 11.33 -4.80 2.27
N ILE A 90 12.40 -5.53 1.94
CA ILE A 90 12.48 -6.27 0.66
C ILE A 90 11.44 -7.39 0.59
N VAL A 91 11.18 -8.06 1.71
CA VAL A 91 10.18 -9.14 1.82
C VAL A 91 8.77 -8.55 1.71
N CYS A 92 8.51 -7.45 2.43
CA CYS A 92 7.24 -6.72 2.36
C CYS A 92 6.94 -6.21 0.94
N ASN A 93 7.90 -5.56 0.27
CA ASN A 93 7.71 -5.10 -1.10
C ASN A 93 7.41 -6.28 -2.04
N ARG A 94 8.15 -7.38 -1.94
CA ARG A 94 7.99 -8.55 -2.82
C ARG A 94 6.64 -9.24 -2.66
N TYR A 95 6.23 -9.53 -1.42
CA TYR A 95 5.08 -10.40 -1.17
C TYR A 95 3.81 -9.65 -0.81
N ILE A 96 3.92 -8.49 -0.16
CA ILE A 96 2.76 -7.70 0.27
C ILE A 96 2.43 -6.66 -0.79
N LYS A 97 3.32 -5.67 -1.03
CA LYS A 97 3.00 -4.52 -1.90
C LYS A 97 2.86 -4.90 -3.37
N PHE A 98 3.86 -5.58 -3.94
CA PHE A 98 3.84 -6.00 -5.34
C PHE A 98 3.35 -7.44 -5.53
N GLY A 99 3.01 -8.13 -4.44
CA GLY A 99 2.34 -9.43 -4.44
C GLY A 99 0.84 -9.26 -4.16
N LYS A 100 0.45 -9.40 -2.90
CA LYS A 100 -0.96 -9.42 -2.46
C LYS A 100 -1.75 -8.17 -2.88
N LEU A 101 -1.19 -6.98 -2.69
CA LEU A 101 -1.89 -5.74 -3.05
C LEU A 101 -2.05 -5.59 -4.57
N LEU A 102 -1.04 -5.97 -5.36
CA LEU A 102 -1.14 -5.98 -6.82
C LEU A 102 -2.19 -6.99 -7.32
N ALA A 103 -2.24 -8.18 -6.71
CA ALA A 103 -3.25 -9.18 -7.01
C ALA A 103 -4.67 -8.65 -6.69
N TYR A 104 -4.84 -8.00 -5.53
CA TYR A 104 -6.08 -7.33 -5.18
C TYR A 104 -6.46 -6.27 -6.22
N ALA A 105 -5.55 -5.35 -6.57
CA ALA A 105 -5.79 -4.29 -7.54
C ALA A 105 -6.33 -4.83 -8.86
N ARG A 106 -5.69 -5.88 -9.40
CA ARG A 106 -6.14 -6.56 -10.62
C ARG A 106 -7.53 -7.18 -10.47
N SER A 107 -7.79 -7.89 -9.37
CA SER A 107 -9.10 -8.50 -9.12
C SER A 107 -10.23 -7.48 -8.93
N ALA A 108 -9.90 -6.30 -8.42
CA ALA A 108 -10.84 -5.19 -8.22
C ALA A 108 -11.01 -4.30 -9.47
N GLY A 109 -10.45 -4.71 -10.62
CA GLY A 109 -10.61 -4.02 -11.89
C GLY A 109 -9.80 -2.73 -12.03
N PHE A 110 -8.64 -2.64 -11.37
CA PHE A 110 -7.66 -1.59 -11.61
C PHE A 110 -6.65 -2.01 -12.67
N ASP A 111 -6.31 -1.10 -13.57
CA ASP A 111 -5.32 -1.32 -14.63
C ASP A 111 -3.88 -1.24 -14.07
N PHE A 112 -3.67 -0.38 -13.07
CA PHE A 112 -2.35 -0.13 -12.49
C PHE A 112 -2.38 -0.07 -10.96
N LEU A 113 -1.21 -0.38 -10.38
CA LEU A 113 -0.88 -0.09 -8.98
C LEU A 113 0.25 0.94 -8.96
N ALA A 114 0.05 2.03 -8.21
CA ALA A 114 1.06 3.06 -7.99
C ALA A 114 1.45 3.15 -6.51
N THR A 115 2.66 3.65 -6.25
CA THR A 115 3.21 3.84 -4.91
C THR A 115 4.09 5.09 -4.89
N GLY A 116 4.37 5.63 -3.70
CA GLY A 116 5.34 6.73 -3.53
C GLY A 116 6.82 6.30 -3.53
N HIS A 117 7.18 5.14 -4.09
CA HIS A 117 8.60 4.76 -4.18
C HIS A 117 9.32 5.55 -5.29
N TYR A 118 10.53 6.02 -4.99
CA TYR A 118 11.40 6.68 -5.96
C TYR A 118 12.14 5.63 -6.82
N ALA A 119 11.48 5.16 -7.88
CA ALA A 119 12.02 4.19 -8.84
C ALA A 119 11.48 4.48 -10.27
N ARG A 120 12.18 3.99 -11.30
CA ARG A 120 11.80 4.10 -12.72
C ARG A 120 12.12 2.82 -13.46
#